data_AF-A0A9X1HMD6-F1
#
_entry.id   AF-A0A9X1HMD6-F1
#
_cell.length_a   1.000
_cell.length_b   1.000
_cell.length_c   1.000
_cell.angle_alpha   90.00
_cell.angle_beta   90.00
_cell.angle_gamma   90.00
#
_symmetry.space_group_name_H-M   'P 1'
#
loop_
_entity.id
_entity.type
_entity.pdbx_description
1 polymer ?
#
loop_
_entity_poly.entity_id
_entity_poly.type
_entity_poly.pdbx_seq_one_letter_code
_entity_poly.pdbx_strand_id
1 'polypeptide(L)'
;MEEIFNEIWNGYAGYANYLWHEITHPSWHNYFYWLIGLSLFFFALEWIKPWNEHQPKFRKDFWLDVFYMFFNFFLFSLVIYNAASNVVVLFFNRMLESIGITNLVALEVMSWPVWAHLLLGFVVRDFVQWNTHRLLHRVPFLWEFHKVHHSVEQMGFAAHLRYHWMETIVYRSIEYIPLALIGIGLRDFFIIHIFTLAIGHFNHSNIRVNLGPLAYIFNNPQMHKWHHAYHMPAQRHYGVNFGITLSLWDYLFKTDYIPYDGKEIKLGFPGVEKFPHSFWKQITYGFSRPKKINTTPREESAVASASEKQAV
;
A
#
# COMPACT_ATOMS: atom_id res chain seq x y z
N MET A 1 -18.74 -28.85 9.95
CA MET A 1 -19.08 -27.66 10.77
C MET A 1 -18.13 -27.52 11.95
N GLU A 2 -17.96 -28.58 12.75
CA GLU A 2 -17.06 -28.61 13.91
C GLU A 2 -15.57 -28.40 13.53
N GLU A 3 -15.10 -29.04 12.46
CA GLU A 3 -13.73 -28.85 11.93
C GLU A 3 -13.44 -27.39 11.54
N ILE A 4 -14.37 -26.75 10.82
CA ILE A 4 -14.24 -25.34 10.40
C ILE A 4 -14.23 -24.42 11.61
N PHE A 5 -15.11 -24.66 12.59
CA PHE A 5 -15.17 -23.86 13.81
C PHE A 5 -13.88 -23.98 14.63
N ASN A 6 -13.34 -25.19 14.77
CA ASN A 6 -12.08 -25.42 15.48
C ASN A 6 -10.90 -24.75 14.77
N GLU A 7 -10.83 -24.82 13.45
CA GLU A 7 -9.78 -24.15 12.66
C GLU A 7 -9.86 -22.62 12.83
N ILE A 8 -11.07 -22.07 12.81
CA ILE A 8 -11.28 -20.64 13.04
C ILE A 8 -10.81 -20.24 14.44
N TRP A 9 -11.27 -20.94 15.47
CA TRP A 9 -10.92 -20.65 16.86
C TRP A 9 -9.41 -20.76 17.11
N ASN A 10 -8.80 -21.85 16.64
CA ASN A 10 -7.35 -22.07 16.78
C ASN A 10 -6.54 -21.02 16.03
N GLY A 11 -6.99 -20.61 14.84
CA GLY A 11 -6.38 -19.51 14.09
C GLY A 11 -6.39 -18.19 14.85
N TYR A 12 -7.52 -17.83 15.47
CA TYR A 12 -7.64 -16.60 16.27
C TYR A 12 -6.79 -16.66 17.54
N ALA A 13 -6.92 -17.73 18.33
CA ALA A 13 -6.18 -17.90 19.58
C ALA A 13 -4.66 -17.98 19.33
N GLY A 14 -4.25 -18.71 18.28
CA GLY A 14 -2.86 -18.81 17.85
C GLY A 14 -2.27 -17.47 17.46
N TYR A 15 -2.98 -16.68 16.63
CA TYR A 15 -2.49 -15.37 16.24
C TYR A 15 -2.50 -14.35 17.39
N ALA A 16 -3.48 -14.41 18.29
CA ALA A 16 -3.50 -13.57 19.49
C ALA A 16 -2.28 -13.84 20.38
N ASN A 17 -1.95 -15.12 20.61
CA ASN A 17 -0.76 -15.54 21.35
C ASN A 17 0.53 -15.10 20.64
N TYR A 18 0.59 -15.25 19.31
CA TYR A 18 1.71 -14.76 18.50
C TYR A 18 1.90 -13.24 18.66
N LEU A 19 0.83 -12.45 18.52
CA LEU A 19 0.90 -10.99 18.66
C LEU A 19 1.31 -10.59 20.07
N TRP A 20 0.77 -11.25 21.10
CA TRP A 20 1.18 -11.03 22.48
C TRP A 20 2.65 -11.35 22.69
N HIS A 21 3.13 -12.46 22.13
CA HIS A 21 4.54 -12.83 22.17
C HIS A 21 5.42 -11.79 21.46
N GLU A 22 5.03 -11.33 20.27
CA GLU A 22 5.73 -10.24 19.55
C GLU A 22 5.78 -8.96 20.39
N ILE A 23 4.73 -8.61 21.13
CA ILE A 23 4.72 -7.41 21.98
C ILE A 23 5.59 -7.59 23.23
N THR A 24 5.67 -8.80 23.79
CA THR A 24 6.32 -9.05 25.08
C THR A 24 7.76 -9.55 24.98
N HIS A 25 8.18 -10.05 23.81
CA HIS A 25 9.50 -10.64 23.58
C HIS A 25 10.20 -9.95 22.39
N PRO A 26 10.80 -8.77 22.59
CA PRO A 26 11.55 -8.07 21.56
C PRO A 26 12.68 -8.94 21.00
N SER A 27 12.79 -9.02 19.66
CA SER A 27 13.88 -9.71 18.98
C SER A 27 14.19 -9.07 17.63
N TRP A 28 15.32 -9.44 17.03
CA TRP A 28 15.70 -8.96 15.68
C TRP A 28 14.79 -9.49 14.56
N HIS A 29 13.97 -10.49 14.83
CA HIS A 29 13.02 -11.07 13.86
C HIS A 29 11.57 -10.66 14.14
N ASN A 30 11.37 -9.66 15.00
CA ASN A 30 10.07 -9.25 15.49
C ASN A 30 9.49 -8.10 14.65
N TYR A 31 8.36 -8.33 13.99
CA TYR A 31 7.73 -7.34 13.11
C TYR A 31 7.22 -6.11 13.87
N PHE A 32 6.74 -6.30 15.10
CA PHE A 32 6.20 -5.23 15.93
C PHE A 32 7.25 -4.15 16.19
N TYR A 33 8.45 -4.57 16.60
CA TYR A 33 9.54 -3.63 16.86
C TYR A 33 10.19 -3.08 15.60
N TRP A 34 10.25 -3.84 14.49
CA TRP A 34 10.69 -3.30 13.21
C TRP A 34 9.76 -2.19 12.70
N LEU A 35 8.44 -2.38 12.81
CA LEU A 35 7.48 -1.34 12.44
C LEU A 35 7.69 -0.06 13.26
N ILE A 36 7.82 -0.20 14.59
CA ILE A 36 8.08 0.94 15.48
C ILE A 36 9.41 1.61 15.14
N GLY A 37 10.49 0.83 15.00
CA GLY A 37 11.83 1.35 14.74
C GLY A 37 11.91 2.14 13.43
N LEU A 38 11.37 1.58 12.33
CA LEU A 38 11.31 2.26 11.04
C LEU A 38 10.43 3.50 11.09
N SER A 39 9.28 3.43 11.78
CA SER A 39 8.39 4.57 11.97
C SER A 39 9.07 5.72 12.70
N LEU A 40 9.71 5.43 13.83
CA LEU A 40 10.45 6.43 14.62
C LEU A 40 11.63 7.01 13.83
N PHE A 41 12.32 6.18 13.04
CA PHE A 41 13.40 6.64 12.17
C PHE A 41 12.91 7.69 11.16
N PHE A 42 11.87 7.40 10.38
CA PHE A 42 11.35 8.37 9.42
C PHE A 42 10.68 9.58 10.09
N PHE A 43 10.00 9.38 11.21
CA PHE A 43 9.46 10.49 11.99
C PHE A 43 10.55 11.45 12.47
N ALA A 44 11.67 10.91 12.98
CA ALA A 44 12.81 11.72 13.39
C ALA A 44 13.40 12.50 12.19
N LEU A 45 13.50 11.89 11.01
CA LEU A 45 13.97 12.58 9.81
C LEU A 45 13.03 13.73 9.39
N GLU A 46 11.71 13.53 9.46
CA GLU A 46 10.70 14.58 9.22
C GLU A 46 10.80 15.73 10.24
N TRP A 47 11.25 15.42 11.46
CA TRP A 47 11.49 16.43 12.49
C TRP A 47 12.77 17.23 12.25
N ILE A 48 13.87 16.54 11.94
CA ILE A 48 15.20 17.15 11.78
C ILE A 48 15.25 17.99 10.51
N LYS A 49 14.73 17.49 9.39
CA LYS A 49 14.83 18.14 8.07
C LYS A 49 13.58 17.90 7.23
N PRO A 50 12.44 18.54 7.57
CA PRO A 50 11.22 18.43 6.78
C PRO A 50 11.43 19.03 5.39
N TRP A 51 10.86 18.40 4.37
CA TRP A 51 10.83 18.98 3.02
C TRP A 51 9.84 20.14 2.94
N ASN A 52 8.60 19.93 3.38
CA ASN A 52 7.63 20.99 3.60
C ASN A 52 7.71 21.48 5.06
N GLU A 53 8.40 22.60 5.27
CA GLU A 53 8.60 23.22 6.59
C GLU A 53 7.33 23.85 7.17
N HIS A 54 6.35 24.18 6.32
CA HIS A 54 5.07 24.74 6.74
C HIS A 54 4.11 23.66 7.28
N GLN A 55 4.40 22.38 7.06
CA GLN A 55 3.60 21.28 7.60
C GLN A 55 3.89 21.11 9.11
N PRO A 56 2.84 20.98 9.96
CA PRO A 56 3.03 20.66 11.36
C PRO A 56 3.79 19.34 11.58
N LYS A 57 4.57 19.28 12.67
CA LYS A 57 5.33 18.07 13.06
C LYS A 57 4.40 16.88 13.33
N PHE A 58 3.33 17.12 14.08
CA PHE A 58 2.18 16.23 14.14
C PHE A 58 1.18 16.69 13.10
N ARG A 59 1.28 16.10 11.91
CA ARG A 59 0.39 16.42 10.78
C ARG A 59 -1.08 16.11 11.08
N LYS A 60 -1.96 16.65 10.24
CA LYS A 60 -3.39 16.29 10.23
C LYS A 60 -3.55 14.77 10.21
N ASP A 61 -4.46 14.28 11.04
CA ASP A 61 -4.79 12.86 11.22
C ASP A 61 -3.65 11.95 11.73
N PHE A 62 -2.56 12.50 12.28
CA PHE A 62 -1.40 11.70 12.71
C PHE A 62 -1.77 10.48 13.57
N TRP A 63 -2.58 10.68 14.62
CA TRP A 63 -2.97 9.58 15.52
C TRP A 63 -3.91 8.55 14.86
N LEU A 64 -4.75 9.00 13.94
CA LEU A 64 -5.58 8.11 13.14
C LEU A 64 -4.69 7.22 12.25
N ASP A 65 -3.65 7.79 11.65
CA ASP A 65 -2.75 7.06 10.76
C ASP A 65 -1.80 6.13 11.54
N VAL A 66 -1.38 6.51 12.75
CA VAL A 66 -0.72 5.60 13.70
C VAL A 66 -1.64 4.44 14.06
N PHE A 67 -2.92 4.69 14.32
CA PHE A 67 -3.88 3.62 14.56
C PHE A 67 -4.04 2.71 13.34
N TYR A 68 -4.18 3.28 12.13
CA TYR A 68 -4.20 2.53 10.88
C TYR A 68 -2.98 1.65 10.70
N MET A 69 -1.80 2.14 11.05
CA MET A 69 -0.56 1.39 10.99
C MET A 69 -0.65 0.10 11.81
N PHE A 70 -0.98 0.17 13.11
CA PHE A 70 -1.13 -1.03 13.93
C PHE A 70 -2.36 -1.88 13.55
N PHE A 71 -3.45 -1.23 13.12
CA PHE A 71 -4.64 -1.93 12.66
C PHE A 71 -4.33 -2.78 11.42
N ASN A 72 -3.82 -2.19 10.35
CA ASN A 72 -3.56 -2.89 9.10
C ASN A 72 -2.39 -3.88 9.21
N PHE A 73 -1.36 -3.60 10.02
CA PHE A 73 -0.24 -4.53 10.20
C PHE A 73 -0.57 -5.72 11.12
N PHE A 74 -1.32 -5.50 12.20
CA PHE A 74 -1.52 -6.53 13.24
C PHE A 74 -2.98 -6.87 13.47
N LEU A 75 -3.82 -5.87 13.76
CA LEU A 75 -5.18 -6.13 14.26
C LEU A 75 -6.11 -6.67 13.16
N PHE A 76 -5.98 -6.21 11.93
CA PHE A 76 -6.76 -6.73 10.80
C PHE A 76 -6.47 -8.22 10.59
N SER A 77 -5.20 -8.61 10.72
CA SER A 77 -4.81 -10.02 10.66
C SER A 77 -5.38 -10.83 11.82
N LEU A 78 -5.47 -10.23 13.01
CA LEU A 78 -6.11 -10.81 14.19
C LEU A 78 -7.63 -10.92 14.03
N VAL A 79 -8.31 -10.00 13.35
CA VAL A 79 -9.78 -9.97 13.27
C VAL A 79 -10.31 -10.75 12.07
N ILE A 80 -9.58 -10.77 10.95
CA ILE A 80 -10.12 -11.26 9.68
C ILE A 80 -9.17 -12.26 9.01
N TYR A 81 -7.87 -11.97 8.97
CA TYR A 81 -6.99 -12.66 8.01
C TYR A 81 -6.53 -14.05 8.46
N ASN A 82 -6.15 -14.30 9.72
CA ASN A 82 -5.51 -15.59 10.05
C ASN A 82 -6.47 -16.80 9.96
N ALA A 83 -7.67 -16.70 10.52
CA ALA A 83 -8.66 -17.76 10.42
C ALA A 83 -9.25 -17.89 9.00
N ALA A 84 -9.56 -16.78 8.33
CA ALA A 84 -10.12 -16.82 6.98
C ALA A 84 -9.09 -17.28 5.94
N SER A 85 -7.81 -16.92 6.09
CA SER A 85 -6.77 -17.29 5.13
C SER A 85 -6.45 -18.78 5.16
N ASN A 86 -6.38 -19.43 6.33
CA ASN A 86 -6.16 -20.89 6.39
C ASN A 86 -7.30 -21.65 5.71
N VAL A 87 -8.55 -21.26 5.96
CA VAL A 87 -9.72 -21.88 5.33
C VAL A 87 -9.74 -21.63 3.83
N VAL A 88 -9.42 -20.40 3.38
CA VAL A 88 -9.35 -20.06 1.95
C VAL A 88 -8.22 -20.80 1.25
N VAL A 89 -7.03 -20.88 1.86
CA VAL A 89 -5.88 -21.63 1.32
C VAL A 89 -6.20 -23.12 1.28
N LEU A 90 -6.81 -23.69 2.33
CA LEU A 90 -7.24 -25.09 2.33
C LEU A 90 -8.25 -25.37 1.22
N PHE A 91 -9.27 -24.51 1.07
CA PHE A 91 -10.26 -24.66 0.01
C PHE A 91 -9.62 -24.52 -1.38
N PHE A 92 -8.73 -23.55 -1.57
CA PHE A 92 -8.00 -23.34 -2.81
C PHE A 92 -7.13 -24.54 -3.16
N ASN A 93 -6.36 -25.07 -2.19
CA ASN A 93 -5.55 -26.27 -2.39
C ASN A 93 -6.42 -27.50 -2.72
N ARG A 94 -7.55 -27.71 -2.04
CA ARG A 94 -8.49 -28.78 -2.37
C ARG A 94 -9.07 -28.63 -3.78
N MET A 95 -9.37 -27.40 -4.20
CA MET A 95 -9.82 -27.12 -5.56
C MET A 95 -8.73 -27.46 -6.58
N LEU A 96 -7.48 -27.09 -6.32
CA LEU A 96 -6.33 -27.44 -7.16
C LEU A 96 -6.12 -28.95 -7.24
N GLU A 97 -6.19 -29.64 -6.10
CA GLU A 97 -6.10 -31.11 -6.04
C GLU A 97 -7.21 -31.77 -6.88
N SER A 98 -8.43 -31.21 -6.87
CA SER A 98 -9.55 -31.73 -7.66
C SER A 98 -9.34 -31.66 -9.17
N ILE A 99 -8.43 -30.79 -9.63
CA ILE A 99 -8.02 -30.68 -11.03
C ILE A 99 -6.61 -31.27 -11.28
N GLY A 100 -6.06 -32.02 -10.31
CA GLY A 100 -4.79 -32.73 -10.42
C GLY A 100 -3.54 -31.91 -10.11
N ILE A 101 -3.67 -30.70 -9.57
CA ILE A 101 -2.55 -29.84 -9.17
C ILE A 101 -2.28 -30.04 -7.68
N THR A 102 -1.23 -30.78 -7.35
CA THR A 102 -0.82 -31.09 -5.96
C THR A 102 0.38 -30.27 -5.48
N ASN A 103 1.12 -29.66 -6.41
CA ASN A 103 2.22 -28.75 -6.11
C ASN A 103 2.13 -27.52 -7.03
N LEU A 104 2.06 -26.34 -6.43
CA LEU A 104 2.05 -25.07 -7.17
C LEU A 104 3.45 -24.61 -7.57
N VAL A 105 4.52 -25.11 -6.94
CA VAL A 105 5.88 -24.66 -7.23
C VAL A 105 6.26 -25.09 -8.65
N ALA A 106 6.39 -24.10 -9.54
CA ALA A 106 6.83 -24.27 -10.92
C ALA A 106 8.34 -24.00 -11.07
N LEU A 107 8.93 -23.21 -10.18
CA LEU A 107 10.36 -22.87 -10.19
C LEU A 107 10.96 -23.07 -8.79
N GLU A 108 11.90 -24.00 -8.66
CA GLU A 108 12.55 -24.33 -7.38
C GLU A 108 13.72 -23.38 -7.04
N VAL A 109 13.40 -22.12 -6.74
CA VAL A 109 14.39 -21.06 -6.49
C VAL A 109 15.14 -21.23 -5.16
N MET A 110 14.63 -22.04 -4.24
CA MET A 110 15.22 -22.25 -2.92
C MET A 110 16.60 -22.92 -2.99
N SER A 111 16.92 -23.57 -4.12
CA SER A 111 18.25 -24.13 -4.40
C SER A 111 19.28 -23.06 -4.84
N TRP A 112 18.83 -21.85 -5.20
CA TRP A 112 19.70 -20.78 -5.67
C TRP A 112 20.42 -20.09 -4.50
N PRO A 113 21.53 -19.36 -4.77
CA PRO A 113 22.11 -18.47 -3.78
C PRO A 113 21.07 -17.53 -3.17
N VAL A 114 21.17 -17.29 -1.86
CA VAL A 114 20.17 -16.52 -1.09
C VAL A 114 19.83 -15.18 -1.71
N TRP A 115 20.85 -14.44 -2.15
CA TRP A 115 20.64 -13.14 -2.79
C TRP A 115 19.82 -13.23 -4.09
N ALA A 116 19.94 -14.32 -4.85
CA ALA A 116 19.32 -14.47 -6.16
C ALA A 116 17.82 -14.77 -6.04
N HIS A 117 17.43 -15.69 -5.15
CA HIS A 117 16.00 -15.95 -4.94
C HIS A 117 15.31 -14.80 -4.19
N LEU A 118 15.99 -14.11 -3.27
CA LEU A 118 15.45 -12.90 -2.64
C LEU A 118 15.23 -11.80 -3.67
N LEU A 119 16.19 -11.58 -4.58
CA LEU A 119 16.07 -10.60 -5.64
C LEU A 119 14.91 -10.94 -6.59
N LEU A 120 14.82 -12.19 -7.06
CA LEU A 120 13.71 -12.61 -7.92
C LEU A 120 12.36 -12.43 -7.23
N GLY A 121 12.25 -12.88 -5.97
CA GLY A 121 11.04 -12.71 -5.16
C GLY A 121 10.62 -11.27 -4.99
N PHE A 122 11.58 -10.41 -4.68
CA PHE A 122 11.37 -8.98 -4.55
C PHE A 122 10.87 -8.37 -5.87
N VAL A 123 11.53 -8.64 -7.00
CA VAL A 123 11.18 -8.09 -8.31
C VAL A 123 9.79 -8.57 -8.75
N VAL A 124 9.49 -9.87 -8.61
CA VAL A 124 8.17 -10.43 -8.96
C VAL A 124 7.10 -9.82 -8.08
N ARG A 125 7.32 -9.76 -6.76
CA ARG A 125 6.35 -9.15 -5.83
C ARG A 125 6.10 -7.69 -6.18
N ASP A 126 7.14 -6.88 -6.34
CA ASP A 126 6.98 -5.44 -6.62
C ASP A 126 6.31 -5.19 -7.98
N PHE A 127 6.58 -6.01 -9.00
CA PHE A 127 5.85 -5.93 -10.28
C PHE A 127 4.36 -6.25 -10.14
N VAL A 128 4.00 -7.26 -9.34
CA VAL A 128 2.61 -7.60 -9.04
C VAL A 128 1.95 -6.48 -8.25
N GLN A 129 2.65 -5.90 -7.28
CA GLN A 129 2.17 -4.76 -6.51
C GLN A 129 1.95 -3.52 -7.38
N TRP A 130 2.86 -3.20 -8.30
CA TRP A 130 2.70 -2.10 -9.25
C TRP A 130 1.45 -2.28 -10.14
N ASN A 131 1.23 -3.48 -10.68
CA ASN A 131 0.03 -3.76 -11.47
C ASN A 131 -1.25 -3.71 -10.64
N THR A 132 -1.20 -4.21 -9.40
CA THR A 132 -2.34 -4.14 -8.48
C THR A 132 -2.67 -2.69 -8.14
N HIS A 133 -1.66 -1.86 -7.90
CA HIS A 133 -1.84 -0.44 -7.64
C HIS A 133 -2.48 0.27 -8.83
N ARG A 134 -2.03 -0.02 -10.06
CA ARG A 134 -2.69 0.46 -11.28
C ARG A 134 -4.15 0.03 -11.37
N LEU A 135 -4.45 -1.21 -10.99
CA LEU A 135 -5.82 -1.73 -10.95
C LEU A 135 -6.70 -0.96 -9.95
N LEU A 136 -6.17 -0.64 -8.77
CA LEU A 136 -6.87 0.15 -7.74
C LEU A 136 -7.26 1.54 -8.25
N HIS A 137 -6.43 2.17 -9.08
CA HIS A 137 -6.75 3.47 -9.68
C HIS A 137 -7.64 3.37 -10.93
N ARG A 138 -7.55 2.27 -11.68
CA ARG A 138 -8.25 2.13 -12.97
C ARG A 138 -9.68 1.62 -12.82
N VAL A 139 -9.95 0.77 -11.82
CA VAL A 139 -11.27 0.17 -11.60
C VAL A 139 -12.07 1.03 -10.62
N PRO A 140 -13.19 1.66 -11.01
CA PRO A 140 -13.93 2.57 -10.14
C PRO A 140 -14.34 1.98 -8.79
N PHE A 141 -14.72 0.70 -8.77
CA PHE A 141 -15.07 0.00 -7.53
C PHE A 141 -13.88 -0.11 -6.57
N LEU A 142 -12.68 -0.42 -7.08
CA LEU A 142 -11.49 -0.54 -6.26
C LEU A 142 -10.96 0.82 -5.82
N TRP A 143 -11.13 1.85 -6.66
CA TRP A 143 -10.80 3.22 -6.34
C TRP A 143 -11.57 3.71 -5.11
N GLU A 144 -12.83 3.31 -4.92
CA GLU A 144 -13.59 3.70 -3.72
C GLU A 144 -12.90 3.27 -2.42
N PHE A 145 -12.25 2.10 -2.41
CA PHE A 145 -11.44 1.68 -1.25
C PHE A 145 -10.13 2.46 -1.17
N HIS A 146 -9.44 2.61 -2.30
CA HIS A 146 -8.15 3.28 -2.37
C HIS A 146 -8.22 4.79 -2.08
N LYS A 147 -9.41 5.42 -2.14
CA LYS A 147 -9.65 6.79 -1.64
C LYS A 147 -9.27 6.97 -0.17
N VAL A 148 -9.35 5.92 0.67
CA VAL A 148 -8.89 6.04 2.06
C VAL A 148 -7.40 6.39 2.10
N HIS A 149 -6.60 5.74 1.26
CA HIS A 149 -5.18 6.06 1.09
C HIS A 149 -4.95 7.45 0.50
N HIS A 150 -5.68 7.81 -0.54
CA HIS A 150 -5.59 9.13 -1.18
C HIS A 150 -6.30 10.25 -0.42
N SER A 151 -6.92 9.99 0.74
CA SER A 151 -7.56 11.03 1.55
C SER A 151 -6.57 11.84 2.39
N VAL A 152 -5.28 11.56 2.26
CA VAL A 152 -4.20 12.23 2.99
C VAL A 152 -3.95 13.62 2.40
N GLU A 153 -4.22 14.65 3.20
CA GLU A 153 -4.00 16.05 2.79
C GLU A 153 -2.61 16.58 3.18
N GLN A 154 -1.88 15.87 4.06
CA GLN A 154 -0.54 16.20 4.52
C GLN A 154 0.33 14.95 4.50
N MET A 155 1.40 14.96 3.70
CA MET A 155 2.25 13.80 3.48
C MET A 155 3.14 13.54 4.71
N GLY A 156 3.26 12.29 5.16
CA GLY A 156 4.20 11.88 6.20
C GLY A 156 4.23 10.36 6.35
N PHE A 157 5.29 9.80 6.94
CA PHE A 157 5.57 8.36 6.91
C PHE A 157 4.37 7.47 7.26
N ALA A 158 3.57 7.85 8.27
CA ALA A 158 2.43 7.07 8.75
C ALA A 158 1.28 7.00 7.72
N ALA A 159 1.23 7.93 6.76
CA ALA A 159 0.22 7.95 5.70
C ALA A 159 0.34 6.72 4.79
N HIS A 160 1.54 6.12 4.72
CA HIS A 160 1.80 4.88 4.03
C HIS A 160 0.79 3.78 4.40
N LEU A 161 0.42 3.68 5.67
CA LEU A 161 -0.37 2.57 6.19
C LEU A 161 -1.85 2.93 6.44
N ARG A 162 -2.24 4.17 6.12
CA ARG A 162 -3.63 4.58 6.03
C ARG A 162 -4.20 4.05 4.72
N TYR A 163 -4.84 2.90 4.75
CA TYR A 163 -5.51 2.30 3.59
C TYR A 163 -6.69 1.44 4.03
N HIS A 164 -7.60 1.19 3.10
CA HIS A 164 -8.77 0.37 3.38
C HIS A 164 -8.37 -1.11 3.42
N TRP A 165 -8.90 -1.88 4.37
CA TRP A 165 -8.57 -3.31 4.54
C TRP A 165 -8.87 -4.20 3.31
N MET A 166 -9.70 -3.71 2.38
CA MET A 166 -10.03 -4.43 1.15
C MET A 166 -8.84 -4.42 0.19
N GLU A 167 -7.99 -3.38 0.27
CA GLU A 167 -6.73 -3.34 -0.46
C GLU A 167 -5.85 -4.51 -0.04
N THR A 168 -5.78 -4.84 1.27
CA THR A 168 -5.07 -6.04 1.73
C THR A 168 -5.58 -7.30 1.05
N ILE A 169 -6.90 -7.47 0.95
CA ILE A 169 -7.48 -8.66 0.27
C ILE A 169 -7.07 -8.69 -1.19
N VAL A 170 -7.23 -7.57 -1.92
CA VAL A 170 -6.88 -7.49 -3.35
C VAL A 170 -5.39 -7.76 -3.57
N TYR A 171 -4.49 -7.09 -2.83
CA TYR A 171 -3.06 -7.32 -2.93
C TYR A 171 -2.69 -8.78 -2.63
N ARG A 172 -3.19 -9.34 -1.53
CA ARG A 172 -2.81 -10.71 -1.12
C ARG A 172 -3.35 -11.78 -2.06
N SER A 173 -4.58 -11.62 -2.56
CA SER A 173 -5.16 -12.56 -3.52
C SER A 173 -4.39 -12.58 -4.84
N ILE A 174 -3.94 -11.42 -5.33
CA ILE A 174 -3.19 -11.34 -6.59
C ILE A 174 -1.72 -11.77 -6.38
N GLU A 175 -1.10 -11.43 -5.24
CA GLU A 175 0.27 -11.83 -4.91
C GLU A 175 0.42 -13.34 -4.67
N TYR A 176 -0.60 -14.01 -4.16
CA TYR A 176 -0.51 -15.41 -3.72
C TYR A 176 -0.04 -16.36 -4.84
N ILE A 177 -0.70 -16.35 -5.99
CA ILE A 177 -0.40 -17.26 -7.11
C ILE A 177 1.05 -17.12 -7.63
N PRO A 178 1.52 -15.93 -8.04
CA PRO A 178 2.88 -15.78 -8.56
C PRO A 178 3.95 -16.12 -7.52
N LEU A 179 3.72 -15.82 -6.23
CA LEU A 179 4.67 -16.16 -5.17
C LEU A 179 4.68 -17.66 -4.83
N ALA A 180 3.51 -18.32 -4.88
CA ALA A 180 3.42 -19.77 -4.72
C ALA A 180 4.12 -20.51 -5.88
N LEU A 181 4.00 -20.00 -7.11
CA LEU A 181 4.65 -20.57 -8.30
C LEU A 181 6.18 -20.55 -8.21
N ILE A 182 6.78 -19.54 -7.57
CA ILE A 182 8.23 -19.44 -7.39
C ILE A 182 8.73 -20.12 -6.11
N GLY A 183 7.85 -20.61 -5.23
CA GLY A 183 8.25 -21.39 -4.05
C GLY A 183 9.07 -20.64 -3.00
N ILE A 184 8.88 -19.33 -2.83
CA ILE A 184 9.63 -18.54 -1.84
C ILE A 184 9.22 -18.87 -0.41
N GLY A 185 10.20 -19.00 0.48
CA GLY A 185 9.98 -19.30 1.89
C GLY A 185 9.42 -18.12 2.70
N LEU A 186 8.78 -18.44 3.83
CA LEU A 186 8.23 -17.43 4.77
C LEU A 186 9.29 -16.48 5.32
N ARG A 187 10.50 -16.99 5.60
CA ARG A 187 11.62 -16.17 6.10
C ARG A 187 12.09 -15.14 5.05
N ASP A 188 12.10 -15.52 3.79
CA ASP A 188 12.52 -14.66 2.69
C ASP A 188 11.49 -13.56 2.46
N PHE A 189 10.20 -13.94 2.55
CA PHE A 189 9.11 -12.99 2.54
C PHE A 189 9.24 -11.96 3.67
N PHE A 190 9.72 -12.36 4.87
CA PHE A 190 9.98 -11.42 5.96
C PHE A 190 11.00 -10.34 5.59
N ILE A 191 12.14 -10.75 5.05
CA ILE A 191 13.22 -9.82 4.68
C ILE A 191 12.72 -8.85 3.60
N ILE A 192 12.07 -9.38 2.57
CA ILE A 192 11.49 -8.60 1.48
C ILE A 192 10.44 -7.62 2.03
N HIS A 193 9.59 -8.06 2.98
CA HIS A 193 8.54 -7.22 3.53
C HIS A 193 9.10 -6.03 4.33
N ILE A 194 10.06 -6.24 5.22
CA ILE A 194 10.72 -5.18 5.99
C ILE A 194 11.41 -4.16 5.06
N PHE A 195 12.09 -4.63 4.01
CA PHE A 195 12.69 -3.74 3.02
C PHE A 195 11.63 -2.87 2.33
N THR A 196 10.55 -3.47 1.82
CA THR A 196 9.47 -2.72 1.17
C THR A 196 8.73 -1.78 2.13
N LEU A 197 8.64 -2.15 3.41
CA LEU A 197 8.05 -1.31 4.45
C LEU A 197 8.85 -0.02 4.65
N ALA A 198 10.18 -0.14 4.71
CA ALA A 198 11.09 1.00 4.81
C ALA A 198 10.97 1.92 3.59
N ILE A 199 10.91 1.37 2.37
CA ILE A 199 10.72 2.18 1.15
C ILE A 199 9.34 2.82 1.13
N GLY A 200 8.27 2.12 1.54
CA GLY A 200 6.94 2.72 1.64
C GLY A 200 6.88 3.89 2.61
N HIS A 201 7.54 3.78 3.78
CA HIS A 201 7.68 4.89 4.72
C HIS A 201 8.49 6.04 4.11
N PHE A 202 9.60 5.73 3.44
CA PHE A 202 10.42 6.69 2.72
C PHE A 202 9.59 7.48 1.71
N ASN A 203 8.86 6.80 0.82
CA ASN A 203 8.03 7.43 -0.20
C ASN A 203 6.97 8.39 0.36
N HIS A 204 6.40 8.08 1.52
CA HIS A 204 5.39 8.94 2.14
C HIS A 204 5.99 9.97 3.09
N SER A 205 7.29 9.91 3.38
CA SER A 205 7.86 10.80 4.37
C SER A 205 7.96 12.24 3.87
N ASN A 206 7.76 13.21 4.75
CA ASN A 206 7.96 14.63 4.45
C ASN A 206 9.45 15.00 4.46
N ILE A 207 10.27 14.26 3.71
CA ILE A 207 11.70 14.54 3.53
C ILE A 207 12.00 14.62 2.04
N ARG A 208 13.16 15.20 1.70
CA ARG A 208 13.62 15.29 0.31
C ARG A 208 14.99 14.69 0.20
N VAL A 209 15.12 13.71 -0.68
CA VAL A 209 16.39 13.04 -0.96
C VAL A 209 16.64 13.07 -2.46
N ASN A 210 17.77 13.63 -2.87
CA ASN A 210 18.19 13.56 -4.26
C ASN A 210 18.86 12.20 -4.52
N LEU A 211 18.12 11.27 -5.11
CA LEU A 211 18.62 9.93 -5.45
C LEU A 211 19.47 9.91 -6.74
N GLY A 212 19.55 11.02 -7.49
CA GLY A 212 20.22 11.05 -8.78
C GLY A 212 19.71 9.93 -9.71
N PRO A 213 20.60 9.14 -10.36
CA PRO A 213 20.20 8.03 -11.22
C PRO A 213 19.38 6.94 -10.53
N LEU A 214 19.50 6.77 -9.20
CA LEU A 214 18.72 5.76 -8.47
C LEU A 214 17.23 6.11 -8.44
N ALA A 215 16.83 7.36 -8.73
CA ALA A 215 15.42 7.76 -8.84
C ALA A 215 14.69 7.05 -10.00
N TYR A 216 15.42 6.52 -10.99
CA TYR A 216 14.86 5.72 -12.09
C TYR A 216 14.65 4.25 -11.71
N ILE A 217 15.20 3.82 -10.57
CA ILE A 217 15.09 2.45 -10.07
C ILE A 217 14.15 2.42 -8.87
N PHE A 218 14.39 3.27 -7.86
CA PHE A 218 13.65 3.33 -6.62
C PHE A 218 12.68 4.51 -6.59
N ASN A 219 11.48 4.26 -6.08
CA ASN A 219 10.54 5.33 -5.73
C ASN A 219 11.09 6.17 -4.57
N ASN A 220 10.56 7.38 -4.40
CA ASN A 220 11.04 8.38 -3.48
C ASN A 220 9.93 9.39 -3.10
N PRO A 221 10.15 10.20 -2.05
CA PRO A 221 9.17 11.21 -1.61
C PRO A 221 8.66 12.13 -2.72
N GLN A 222 9.54 12.56 -3.63
CA GLN A 222 9.16 13.52 -4.67
C GLN A 222 8.19 12.91 -5.68
N MET A 223 8.48 11.70 -6.15
CA MET A 223 7.63 10.98 -7.09
C MET A 223 6.30 10.56 -6.47
N HIS A 224 6.33 10.02 -5.25
CA HIS A 224 5.13 9.54 -4.58
C HIS A 224 4.23 10.66 -4.08
N LYS A 225 4.76 11.85 -3.77
CA LYS A 225 3.92 13.01 -3.49
C LYS A 225 3.07 13.40 -4.71
N TRP A 226 3.65 13.33 -5.92
CA TRP A 226 2.90 13.54 -7.17
C TRP A 226 1.85 12.47 -7.45
N HIS A 227 2.07 11.24 -7.00
CA HIS A 227 1.05 10.19 -7.04
C HIS A 227 -0.22 10.57 -6.26
N HIS A 228 -0.06 11.26 -5.13
CA HIS A 228 -1.15 11.73 -4.25
C HIS A 228 -1.68 13.14 -4.59
N ALA A 229 -1.25 13.73 -5.70
CA ALA A 229 -1.62 15.09 -6.06
C ALA A 229 -3.12 15.22 -6.33
N TYR A 230 -3.76 16.23 -5.74
CA TYR A 230 -5.17 16.52 -5.96
C TYR A 230 -5.48 16.82 -7.44
N HIS A 231 -4.56 17.53 -8.09
CA HIS A 231 -4.67 17.89 -9.50
C HIS A 231 -3.85 16.93 -10.35
N MET A 232 -4.53 15.96 -10.96
CA MET A 232 -3.93 15.05 -11.92
C MET A 232 -3.81 15.71 -13.31
N PRO A 233 -2.77 15.39 -14.09
CA PRO A 233 -2.64 15.89 -15.44
C PRO A 233 -3.80 15.40 -16.31
N ALA A 234 -4.34 16.28 -17.17
CA ALA A 234 -5.53 16.00 -17.97
C ALA A 234 -5.40 14.72 -18.82
N GLN A 235 -4.20 14.39 -19.32
CA GLN A 235 -4.00 13.20 -20.14
C GLN A 235 -3.93 11.89 -19.34
N ARG A 236 -3.91 11.93 -17.99
CA ARG A 236 -3.73 10.76 -17.12
C ARG A 236 -4.76 10.71 -16.00
N HIS A 237 -6.03 10.57 -16.40
CA HIS A 237 -7.18 10.54 -15.50
C HIS A 237 -7.19 9.39 -14.47
N TYR A 238 -6.41 8.33 -14.68
CA TYR A 238 -6.31 7.18 -13.78
C TYR A 238 -5.06 7.21 -12.89
N GLY A 239 -4.43 8.38 -12.72
CA GLY A 239 -3.24 8.53 -11.89
C GLY A 239 -1.92 8.32 -12.62
N VAL A 240 -0.84 8.45 -11.85
CA VAL A 240 0.58 8.44 -12.28
C VAL A 240 1.44 7.82 -11.18
N ASN A 241 2.69 7.47 -11.48
CA ASN A 241 3.68 7.06 -10.47
C ASN A 241 3.19 5.92 -9.54
N PHE A 242 2.87 4.76 -10.11
CA PHE A 242 2.26 3.65 -9.37
C PHE A 242 3.28 2.76 -8.64
N GLY A 243 4.59 2.97 -8.86
CA GLY A 243 5.65 2.21 -8.21
C GLY A 243 5.53 2.30 -6.70
N ILE A 244 5.54 1.17 -6.00
CA ILE A 244 5.56 1.17 -4.52
C ILE A 244 7.00 1.08 -4.04
N THR A 245 7.81 0.18 -4.60
CA THR A 245 9.26 0.15 -4.31
C THR A 245 10.07 0.63 -5.50
N LEU A 246 9.87 0.03 -6.67
CA LEU A 246 10.60 0.40 -7.87
C LEU A 246 9.81 1.40 -8.72
N SER A 247 10.39 2.57 -8.94
CA SER A 247 9.90 3.55 -9.93
C SER A 247 10.19 3.10 -11.36
N LEU A 248 11.09 2.13 -11.55
CA LEU A 248 11.48 1.57 -12.83
C LEU A 248 10.27 1.23 -13.72
N TRP A 249 9.23 0.62 -13.14
CA TRP A 249 8.03 0.26 -13.88
C TRP A 249 7.34 1.48 -14.48
N ASP A 250 7.26 2.59 -13.75
CA ASP A 250 6.64 3.79 -14.27
C ASP A 250 7.41 4.41 -15.44
N TYR A 251 8.74 4.36 -15.41
CA TYR A 251 9.55 4.81 -16.55
C TYR A 251 9.44 3.86 -17.75
N LEU A 252 9.45 2.54 -17.52
CA LEU A 252 9.31 1.55 -18.58
C LEU A 252 7.95 1.64 -19.28
N PHE A 253 6.88 1.84 -18.52
CA PHE A 253 5.51 1.90 -19.02
C PHE A 253 5.00 3.34 -19.23
N LYS A 254 5.87 4.35 -19.09
CA LYS A 254 5.58 5.78 -19.30
C LYS A 254 4.41 6.31 -18.45
N THR A 255 4.33 5.86 -17.21
CA THR A 255 3.41 6.35 -16.17
C THR A 255 4.08 7.28 -15.17
N ASP A 256 5.37 7.61 -15.36
CA ASP A 256 6.13 8.57 -14.57
C ASP A 256 5.69 10.02 -14.82
N TYR A 257 5.60 10.84 -13.77
CA TYR A 257 5.17 12.24 -13.82
C TYR A 257 5.69 13.03 -12.62
N ILE A 258 6.69 13.89 -12.85
CA ILE A 258 7.28 14.77 -11.83
C ILE A 258 7.60 16.11 -12.51
N PRO A 259 6.59 16.98 -12.74
CA PRO A 259 6.77 18.19 -13.56
C PRO A 259 7.63 19.27 -12.88
N TYR A 260 7.63 19.32 -11.54
CA TYR A 260 8.46 20.21 -10.73
C TYR A 260 8.59 19.66 -9.30
N ASP A 261 9.33 20.34 -8.42
CA ASP A 261 9.68 19.85 -7.08
C ASP A 261 8.47 19.34 -6.29
N GLY A 262 7.37 20.11 -6.25
CA GLY A 262 6.13 19.65 -5.64
C GLY A 262 6.06 19.78 -4.12
N LYS A 263 6.97 20.55 -3.48
CA LYS A 263 7.07 20.74 -2.01
C LYS A 263 5.70 20.94 -1.33
N GLU A 264 4.87 21.81 -1.90
CA GLU A 264 3.60 22.29 -1.31
C GLU A 264 2.37 22.02 -2.18
N ILE A 265 2.42 21.01 -3.06
CA ILE A 265 1.25 20.69 -3.88
C ILE A 265 0.07 20.25 -3.02
N LYS A 266 -1.15 20.62 -3.46
CA LYS A 266 -2.38 20.15 -2.83
C LYS A 266 -2.48 18.63 -3.04
N LEU A 267 -2.68 17.90 -1.94
CA LEU A 267 -2.89 16.46 -1.94
C LEU A 267 -4.38 16.13 -1.81
N GLY A 268 -4.75 14.92 -2.15
CA GLY A 268 -6.13 14.44 -2.05
C GLY A 268 -6.72 14.06 -3.39
N PHE A 269 -8.05 14.14 -3.48
CA PHE A 269 -8.81 13.92 -4.71
C PHE A 269 -10.04 14.83 -4.73
N PRO A 270 -10.68 15.05 -5.90
CA PRO A 270 -11.92 15.82 -5.99
C PRO A 270 -13.01 15.32 -5.04
N GLY A 271 -13.43 16.16 -4.09
CA GLY A 271 -14.42 15.83 -3.07
C GLY A 271 -13.85 15.25 -1.77
N VAL A 272 -12.52 15.22 -1.59
CA VAL A 272 -11.85 14.81 -0.34
C VAL A 272 -12.36 15.60 0.87
N GLU A 273 -12.76 16.85 0.68
CA GLU A 273 -13.30 17.73 1.73
C GLU A 273 -14.61 17.21 2.33
N LYS A 274 -15.32 16.30 1.63
CA LYS A 274 -16.55 15.64 2.11
C LYS A 274 -16.29 14.17 2.51
N PHE A 275 -15.06 13.70 2.38
CA PHE A 275 -14.71 12.32 2.70
C PHE A 275 -14.74 12.09 4.22
N PRO A 276 -15.09 10.88 4.70
CA PRO A 276 -15.16 10.64 6.13
C PRO A 276 -13.80 10.81 6.83
N HIS A 277 -13.80 11.39 8.03
CA HIS A 277 -12.59 11.55 8.86
C HIS A 277 -12.47 10.53 9.99
N SER A 278 -13.51 9.76 10.29
CA SER A 278 -13.45 8.73 11.32
C SER A 278 -13.08 7.37 10.73
N PHE A 279 -12.21 6.64 11.44
CA PHE A 279 -11.77 5.30 11.07
C PHE A 279 -12.93 4.39 10.60
N TRP A 280 -13.98 4.25 11.42
CA TRP A 280 -15.12 3.38 11.12
C TRP A 280 -15.86 3.72 9.84
N LYS A 281 -15.99 5.02 9.52
CA LYS A 281 -16.63 5.44 8.27
C LYS A 281 -15.71 5.26 7.07
N GLN A 282 -14.40 5.38 7.24
CA GLN A 282 -13.41 5.13 6.19
C GLN A 282 -13.30 3.64 5.85
N ILE A 283 -13.26 2.74 6.85
CA ILE A 283 -13.14 1.28 6.61
C ILE A 283 -14.43 0.59 6.18
N THR A 284 -15.55 1.32 6.17
CA THR A 284 -16.83 0.86 5.61
C THR A 284 -17.20 1.63 4.34
N TYR A 285 -16.35 2.55 3.91
CA TYR A 285 -16.55 3.31 2.68
C TYR A 285 -16.45 2.39 1.45
N GLY A 286 -17.09 2.79 0.34
CA GLY A 286 -17.04 2.03 -0.92
C GLY A 286 -17.96 0.81 -1.02
N PHE A 287 -18.48 0.28 0.10
CA PHE A 287 -19.49 -0.79 0.07
C PHE A 287 -20.90 -0.28 -0.26
N SER A 288 -21.17 0.99 0.03
CA SER A 288 -22.44 1.63 -0.35
C SER A 288 -22.33 2.16 -1.78
N ARG A 289 -23.40 2.01 -2.58
CA ARG A 289 -23.43 2.53 -3.96
C ARG A 289 -22.98 4.01 -3.97
N PRO A 290 -22.09 4.40 -4.90
CA PRO A 290 -21.69 5.79 -5.00
C PRO A 290 -22.94 6.62 -5.27
N LYS A 291 -23.29 7.51 -4.34
CA LYS A 291 -24.23 8.58 -4.66
C LYS A 291 -23.58 9.35 -5.79
N LYS A 292 -24.23 9.42 -6.95
CA LYS A 292 -23.80 10.30 -8.05
C LYS A 292 -23.48 11.65 -7.43
N ILE A 293 -22.20 12.03 -7.47
CA ILE A 293 -21.82 13.40 -7.17
C ILE A 293 -22.39 14.18 -8.35
N ASN A 294 -23.48 14.90 -8.13
CA ASN A 294 -23.97 15.87 -9.09
C ASN A 294 -22.92 16.98 -9.15
N THR A 295 -21.91 16.82 -10.00
CA THR A 295 -21.11 17.94 -10.46
C THR A 295 -22.08 18.88 -11.15
N THR A 296 -22.17 20.12 -10.66
CA THR A 296 -22.99 21.12 -11.34
C THR A 296 -22.27 21.53 -12.64
N PRO A 297 -22.99 21.89 -13.72
CA PRO A 297 -22.39 22.25 -15.02
C PRO A 297 -21.33 23.38 -14.96
N ARG A 298 -21.25 24.10 -13.84
CA ARG A 298 -20.23 25.13 -13.59
C ARG A 298 -18.82 24.57 -13.35
N GLU A 299 -18.69 23.36 -12.83
CA GLU A 299 -17.37 22.77 -12.56
C GLU A 299 -16.73 22.17 -13.84
N GLU A 300 -17.54 21.60 -14.74
CA GLU A 300 -17.04 21.12 -16.05
C GLU A 300 -16.57 22.28 -16.96
N SER A 301 -17.27 23.42 -16.93
CA SER A 301 -16.87 24.60 -17.72
C SER A 301 -15.64 25.33 -17.16
N ALA A 302 -15.40 25.27 -15.85
CA ALA A 302 -14.18 25.81 -15.24
C ALA A 302 -12.94 24.97 -15.60
N VAL A 303 -13.09 23.64 -15.67
CA VAL A 303 -12.01 22.74 -16.11
C VAL A 303 -11.73 22.86 -17.61
N ALA A 304 -12.77 23.01 -18.44
CA ALA A 304 -12.63 23.20 -19.88
C ALA A 304 -12.02 24.57 -20.25
N SER A 305 -12.43 25.66 -19.58
CA SER A 305 -11.90 27.00 -19.87
C SER A 305 -10.47 27.22 -19.36
N ALA A 306 -10.04 26.47 -18.36
CA ALA A 306 -8.65 26.49 -17.89
C ALA A 306 -7.69 25.75 -18.84
N SER A 307 -8.15 24.70 -19.54
CA SER A 307 -7.33 24.00 -20.53
C SER A 307 -7.16 24.81 -21.83
N GLU A 308 -8.17 25.60 -22.21
CA GLU A 308 -8.13 26.44 -23.40
C GLU A 308 -7.18 27.65 -23.25
N LYS A 309 -7.01 28.17 -22.02
CA LYS A 309 -6.11 29.29 -21.72
C LYS A 309 -4.63 28.90 -21.56
N GLN A 310 -4.31 27.61 -21.53
CA GLN A 310 -2.92 27.11 -21.49
C GLN A 310 -2.43 26.60 -22.86
N ALA A 311 -3.27 26.66 -23.89
CA ALA A 311 -2.97 26.19 -25.25
C ALA A 311 -2.71 27.34 -26.25
N VAL A 312 -2.43 28.56 -25.76
CA VAL A 312 -2.04 29.73 -26.59
C VAL A 312 -0.63 30.17 -26.24
#